data_AF-A0A913Z168-F1
#
_entry.id   AF-A0A913Z168-F1
#
_cell.length_a   1.000
_cell.length_b   1.000
_cell.length_c   1.000
_cell.angle_alpha   90.00
_cell.angle_beta   90.00
_cell.angle_gamma   90.00
#
_symmetry.space_group_name_H-M   'P 1'
#
loop_
_entity.id
_entity.type
_entity.pdbx_description
1 polymer ?
#
loop_
_entity_poly.entity_id
_entity_poly.type
_entity_poly.pdbx_seq_one_letter_code
_entity_poly.pdbx_strand_id
1 'polypeptide(L)'
;MASESLPSVMLITANVGSIFEDPETMLQGWLHKFYESVQTLKPQLIAVHMQEVGGKDFEQCMGNVDAFVQSLIDSEALKSFDRSLVFLDKDFALVDQFTALGNLYFVHESLQNVQLYDFKTCRFNTIQGKQFVNLINKKTIYEKAKFPQNFFPGTVWSRKGFLRTRWNVENRIFDLANIHLFHDASNMVAMETFPSPYCKYRKRALEHVLQRFSKDKHDNVPLFLFGDFNFRLDSQGVIQTLVAEATPEYTKEDKEVTRITYKDCDGSSKVILILEKKRFEIDDPDRLIGENAKWLLPFDKEMKCFTNQLYEYDRDFPPSYPYSEDVTDGRSYMKTRVPAWCDRILLSKAAKALVKEDLYNKAMYSVIGQEVCMGDHKPIFLSFRLAPTQGMPVNHKRSPALTPYYKVSGALVYYPLIYRETSV
;
A
#
# COMPACT_ATOMS: atom_id res chain seq x y z
N MET A 1 -21.05 -28.21 -19.06
CA MET A 1 -19.78 -27.82 -18.46
C MET A 1 -20.04 -26.54 -17.68
N ALA A 2 -19.95 -26.57 -16.35
CA ALA A 2 -20.05 -25.35 -15.56
C ALA A 2 -18.91 -24.43 -16.01
N SER A 3 -19.22 -23.18 -16.39
CA SER A 3 -18.18 -22.20 -16.68
C SER A 3 -17.30 -22.10 -15.43
N GLU A 4 -16.03 -22.45 -15.55
CA GLU A 4 -15.08 -22.33 -14.44
C GLU A 4 -15.11 -20.87 -13.96
N SER A 5 -15.59 -20.63 -12.73
CA SER A 5 -15.72 -19.26 -12.23
C SER A 5 -14.32 -18.71 -12.00
N LEU A 6 -13.96 -17.67 -12.76
CA LEU A 6 -12.63 -17.07 -12.67
C LEU A 6 -12.37 -16.53 -11.25
N PRO A 7 -11.18 -16.79 -10.66
CA PRO A 7 -10.86 -16.35 -9.32
C PRO A 7 -11.02 -14.84 -9.13
N SER A 8 -11.74 -14.43 -8.09
CA SER A 8 -11.85 -13.01 -7.70
C SER A 8 -10.72 -12.62 -6.75
N VAL A 9 -10.07 -11.49 -7.02
CA VAL A 9 -8.92 -10.94 -6.27
C VAL A 9 -9.24 -9.53 -5.81
N MET A 10 -8.82 -9.19 -4.60
CA MET A 10 -8.85 -7.83 -4.06
C MET A 10 -7.46 -7.48 -3.51
N LEU A 11 -6.79 -6.53 -4.16
CA LEU A 11 -5.52 -5.95 -3.70
C LEU A 11 -5.82 -4.67 -2.96
N ILE A 12 -5.29 -4.50 -1.75
CA ILE A 12 -5.56 -3.37 -0.86
C ILE A 12 -4.23 -2.79 -0.40
N THR A 13 -4.07 -1.48 -0.45
CA THR A 13 -2.96 -0.80 0.24
C THR A 13 -3.52 0.14 1.30
N ALA A 14 -2.86 0.18 2.45
CA ALA A 14 -3.22 1.04 3.57
C ALA A 14 -1.97 1.48 4.34
N ASN A 15 -1.70 2.78 4.39
CA ASN A 15 -0.85 3.31 5.44
C ASN A 15 -1.67 3.31 6.75
N VAL A 16 -1.20 2.57 7.75
CA VAL A 16 -1.93 2.28 8.99
C VAL A 16 -1.33 3.00 10.19
N GLY A 17 -0.53 4.05 9.95
CA GLY A 17 0.17 4.80 10.98
C GLY A 17 -0.75 5.31 12.09
N SER A 18 -1.77 6.11 11.73
CA SER A 18 -2.73 6.69 12.67
C SER A 18 -3.52 5.65 13.46
N ILE A 19 -3.83 4.50 12.84
CA ILE A 19 -4.68 3.46 13.44
C ILE A 19 -4.01 2.86 14.67
N PHE A 20 -2.68 2.73 14.65
CA PHE A 20 -1.95 2.16 15.79
C PHE A 20 -1.69 3.16 16.92
N GLU A 21 -1.87 4.46 16.66
CA GLU A 21 -1.77 5.54 17.65
C GLU A 21 -3.06 5.70 18.46
N ASP A 22 -4.23 5.47 17.85
CA ASP A 22 -5.53 5.42 18.54
C ASP A 22 -6.35 4.16 18.16
N PRO A 23 -5.95 2.98 18.67
CA PRO A 23 -6.60 1.73 18.33
C PRO A 23 -7.99 1.57 18.97
N GLU A 24 -8.34 2.35 20.00
CA GLU A 24 -9.64 2.20 20.66
C GLU A 24 -10.77 2.77 19.79
N THR A 25 -10.51 3.89 19.11
CA THR A 25 -11.54 4.61 18.35
C THR A 25 -11.46 4.36 16.84
N MET A 26 -10.27 4.45 16.23
CA MET A 26 -10.13 4.39 14.76
C MET A 26 -10.18 2.96 14.24
N LEU A 27 -9.63 2.02 14.99
CA LEU A 27 -9.48 0.65 14.50
C LEU A 27 -10.82 -0.03 14.24
N GLN A 28 -11.80 0.20 15.11
CA GLN A 28 -13.14 -0.40 14.95
C GLN A 28 -13.82 0.09 13.66
N GLY A 29 -13.76 1.40 13.39
CA GLY A 29 -14.28 1.99 12.15
C GLY A 29 -13.57 1.42 10.92
N TRP A 30 -12.24 1.30 10.99
CA TRP A 30 -11.44 0.73 9.92
C TRP A 30 -11.80 -0.72 9.62
N LEU A 31 -11.85 -1.58 10.66
CA LEU A 31 -12.20 -3.00 10.54
C LEU A 31 -13.61 -3.16 9.98
N HIS A 32 -14.57 -2.38 10.48
CA HIS A 32 -15.95 -2.42 10.00
C HIS A 32 -16.03 -2.15 8.49
N LYS A 33 -15.39 -1.08 7.99
CA LYS A 33 -15.40 -0.74 6.56
C LYS A 33 -14.60 -1.72 5.70
N PHE A 34 -13.53 -2.29 6.24
CA PHE A 34 -12.83 -3.39 5.60
C PHE A 34 -13.74 -4.61 5.43
N TYR A 35 -14.43 -5.05 6.49
CA TYR A 35 -15.34 -6.20 6.43
C TYR A 35 -16.54 -5.97 5.52
N GLU A 36 -17.13 -4.77 5.54
CA GLU A 36 -18.21 -4.38 4.62
C GLU A 36 -17.76 -4.52 3.16
N SER A 37 -16.54 -4.09 2.85
CA SER A 37 -15.96 -4.21 1.51
C SER A 37 -15.76 -5.67 1.11
N VAL A 38 -15.26 -6.52 2.02
CA VAL A 38 -15.10 -7.96 1.77
C VAL A 38 -16.44 -8.65 1.52
N GLN A 39 -17.46 -8.34 2.33
CA GLN A 39 -18.81 -8.92 2.19
C GLN A 39 -19.50 -8.49 0.90
N THR A 40 -19.27 -7.25 0.48
CA THR A 40 -19.83 -6.68 -0.77
C THR A 40 -19.16 -7.29 -2.00
N LEU A 41 -17.83 -7.35 -2.01
CA LEU A 41 -17.04 -7.74 -3.18
C LEU A 41 -16.82 -9.24 -3.30
N LYS A 42 -16.96 -9.97 -2.18
CA LYS A 42 -16.78 -11.43 -2.08
C LYS A 42 -15.51 -11.93 -2.80
N PRO A 43 -14.34 -11.33 -2.53
CA PRO A 43 -13.09 -11.78 -3.13
C PRO A 43 -12.74 -13.19 -2.64
N GLN A 44 -12.05 -13.96 -3.48
CA GLN A 44 -11.54 -15.27 -3.11
C GLN A 44 -10.08 -15.19 -2.64
N LEU A 45 -9.33 -14.22 -3.13
CA LEU A 45 -8.00 -13.86 -2.63
C LEU A 45 -8.00 -12.39 -2.21
N ILE A 46 -7.58 -12.12 -0.98
CA ILE A 46 -7.35 -10.77 -0.48
C ILE A 46 -5.86 -10.62 -0.20
N ALA A 47 -5.26 -9.54 -0.69
CA ALA A 47 -3.91 -9.14 -0.35
C ALA A 47 -3.93 -7.71 0.20
N VAL A 48 -3.59 -7.54 1.47
CA VAL A 48 -3.50 -6.24 2.15
C VAL A 48 -2.03 -5.91 2.38
N HIS A 49 -1.57 -4.83 1.76
CA HIS A 49 -0.23 -4.27 1.98
C HIS A 49 -0.35 -3.06 2.90
N MET A 50 0.34 -3.14 4.03
CA MET A 50 0.33 -2.12 5.06
C MET A 50 1.68 -1.41 5.13
N GLN A 51 1.64 -0.11 5.37
CA GLN A 51 2.80 0.73 5.64
C GLN A 51 2.65 1.37 7.02
N GLU A 52 3.77 1.70 7.66
CA GLU A 52 3.78 2.27 9.02
C GLU A 52 3.12 1.34 10.06
N VAL A 53 3.39 0.04 9.93
CA VAL A 53 3.02 -0.95 10.95
C VAL A 53 3.67 -0.57 12.28
N GLY A 54 2.82 -0.46 13.30
CA GLY A 54 3.21 0.04 14.62
C GLY A 54 3.08 1.55 14.78
N GLY A 55 2.67 2.33 13.79
CA GLY A 55 2.47 3.78 13.96
C GLY A 55 3.72 4.62 13.74
N LYS A 56 3.59 5.94 13.94
CA LYS A 56 4.73 6.88 13.93
C LYS A 56 5.61 6.63 15.16
N ASP A 57 4.99 6.37 16.32
CA ASP A 57 5.63 6.01 17.59
C ASP A 57 5.66 4.49 17.82
N PHE A 58 6.34 3.80 16.90
CA PHE A 58 6.37 2.34 16.83
C PHE A 58 6.85 1.64 18.10
N GLU A 59 7.70 2.24 18.92
CA GLU A 59 8.17 1.63 20.17
C GLU A 59 7.04 1.43 21.18
N GLN A 60 6.05 2.31 21.20
CA GLN A 60 4.92 2.26 22.13
C GLN A 60 3.74 1.47 21.53
N CYS A 61 3.52 1.61 20.23
CA CYS A 61 2.33 1.11 19.56
C CYS A 61 2.50 -0.30 18.95
N MET A 62 3.71 -0.88 18.91
CA MET A 62 3.93 -2.22 18.33
C MET A 62 3.16 -3.34 19.06
N GLY A 63 2.83 -3.14 20.34
CA GLY A 63 2.00 -4.07 21.12
C GLY A 63 0.57 -4.21 20.60
N ASN A 64 0.05 -3.16 19.95
CA ASN A 64 -1.31 -3.15 19.38
C ASN A 64 -1.43 -3.97 18.09
N VAL A 65 -0.30 -4.23 17.41
CA VAL A 65 -0.29 -4.89 16.10
C VAL A 65 -0.78 -6.34 16.19
N ASP A 66 -0.40 -7.08 17.24
CA ASP A 66 -0.80 -8.49 17.36
C ASP A 66 -2.30 -8.61 17.64
N ALA A 67 -2.85 -7.75 18.50
CA ALA A 67 -4.28 -7.71 18.80
C ALA A 67 -5.12 -7.34 17.57
N PHE A 68 -4.63 -6.40 16.75
CA PHE A 68 -5.23 -6.04 15.47
C PHE A 68 -5.29 -7.22 14.50
N VAL A 69 -4.16 -7.90 14.30
CA VAL A 69 -4.09 -9.03 13.37
C VAL A 69 -4.94 -10.21 13.87
N GLN A 70 -4.97 -10.45 15.18
CA GLN A 70 -5.82 -11.48 15.76
C GLN A 70 -7.30 -11.16 15.51
N SER A 71 -7.71 -9.91 15.68
CA SER A 71 -9.08 -9.45 15.44
C SER A 71 -9.50 -9.62 13.98
N LEU A 72 -8.60 -9.40 13.01
CA LEU A 72 -8.84 -9.71 11.60
C LEU A 72 -9.05 -11.21 11.39
N ILE A 73 -8.13 -12.03 11.91
CA ILE A 73 -8.12 -13.48 11.67
C ILE A 73 -9.30 -14.21 12.31
N ASP A 74 -9.78 -13.71 13.45
CA ASP A 74 -10.92 -14.31 14.18
C ASP A 74 -12.26 -13.71 13.75
N SER A 75 -12.27 -12.76 12.84
CA SER A 75 -13.50 -12.12 12.39
C SER A 75 -14.43 -13.08 11.67
N GLU A 76 -15.72 -12.97 11.98
CA GLU A 76 -16.78 -13.73 11.30
C GLU A 76 -16.83 -13.42 9.79
N ALA A 77 -16.47 -12.19 9.42
CA ALA A 77 -16.40 -11.74 8.03
C ALA A 77 -15.34 -12.50 7.21
N LEU A 78 -14.29 -13.03 7.86
CA LEU A 78 -13.21 -13.77 7.23
C LEU A 78 -13.23 -15.28 7.53
N LYS A 79 -14.32 -15.81 8.12
CA LYS A 79 -14.40 -17.23 8.51
C LYS A 79 -14.16 -18.23 7.38
N SER A 80 -14.59 -17.90 6.16
CA SER A 80 -14.45 -18.77 4.97
C SER A 80 -13.06 -18.68 4.32
N PHE A 81 -12.16 -17.87 4.89
CA PHE A 81 -10.76 -17.82 4.51
C PHE A 81 -9.96 -18.77 5.40
N ASP A 82 -9.91 -20.02 4.98
CA ASP A 82 -9.30 -21.14 5.71
C ASP A 82 -7.77 -21.08 5.79
N ARG A 83 -7.16 -20.27 4.91
CA ARG A 83 -5.72 -20.04 4.86
C ARG A 83 -5.42 -18.55 4.96
N SER A 84 -4.50 -18.21 5.84
CA SER A 84 -3.98 -16.85 5.97
C SER A 84 -2.46 -16.83 6.12
N LEU A 85 -1.83 -15.78 5.61
CA LEU A 85 -0.41 -15.53 5.75
C LEU A 85 -0.20 -14.09 6.17
N VAL A 86 0.47 -13.90 7.30
CA VAL A 86 0.75 -12.58 7.85
C VAL A 86 2.26 -12.36 7.94
N PHE A 87 2.74 -11.33 7.26
CA PHE A 87 4.11 -10.86 7.28
C PHE A 87 4.14 -9.52 7.98
N LEU A 88 4.90 -9.37 9.07
CA LEU A 88 5.01 -8.11 9.80
C LEU A 88 6.47 -7.80 10.10
N ASP A 89 6.91 -6.61 9.73
CA ASP A 89 8.20 -6.08 10.12
C ASP A 89 8.07 -5.34 11.44
N LYS A 90 8.26 -6.06 12.55
CA LYS A 90 8.18 -5.50 13.92
C LYS A 90 9.55 -5.23 14.55
N ASP A 91 10.63 -5.63 13.88
CA ASP A 91 11.98 -5.62 14.46
C ASP A 91 12.67 -4.27 14.24
N PHE A 92 12.32 -3.30 15.07
CA PHE A 92 12.93 -1.97 15.03
C PHE A 92 14.36 -1.93 15.60
N ALA A 93 14.82 -3.00 16.28
CA ALA A 93 16.20 -3.11 16.74
C ALA A 93 17.17 -3.29 15.56
N LEU A 94 16.72 -3.91 14.46
CA LEU A 94 17.48 -4.00 13.20
C LEU A 94 17.32 -2.74 12.34
N VAL A 95 17.83 -1.61 12.83
CA VAL A 95 17.70 -0.25 12.25
C VAL A 95 17.95 -0.20 10.73
N ASP A 96 18.94 -0.93 10.22
CA ASP A 96 19.32 -0.94 8.80
C ASP A 96 18.42 -1.82 7.90
N GLN A 97 17.57 -2.66 8.49
CA GLN A 97 16.66 -3.55 7.79
C GLN A 97 15.19 -3.26 8.05
N PHE A 98 14.88 -2.47 9.08
CA PHE A 98 13.51 -2.14 9.48
C PHE A 98 12.81 -1.24 8.45
N THR A 99 11.60 -1.65 8.07
CA THR A 99 10.74 -0.99 7.08
C THR A 99 9.32 -0.69 7.57
N ALA A 100 8.91 -1.24 8.72
CA ALA A 100 7.54 -1.15 9.21
C ALA A 100 6.48 -1.54 8.14
N LEU A 101 6.82 -2.46 7.25
CA LEU A 101 5.91 -3.02 6.25
C LEU A 101 5.18 -4.23 6.81
N GLY A 102 3.92 -4.39 6.41
CA GLY A 102 3.14 -5.59 6.69
C GLY A 102 2.40 -6.08 5.46
N ASN A 103 2.29 -7.40 5.27
CA ASN A 103 1.47 -7.98 4.22
C ASN A 103 0.56 -9.05 4.82
N LEU A 104 -0.74 -8.92 4.62
CA LEU A 104 -1.73 -9.90 5.06
C LEU A 104 -2.39 -10.50 3.83
N TYR A 105 -2.44 -11.82 3.77
CA TYR A 105 -3.06 -12.55 2.68
C TYR A 105 -4.13 -13.48 3.24
N PHE A 106 -5.33 -13.43 2.66
CA PHE A 106 -6.44 -14.30 3.02
C PHE A 106 -6.88 -15.05 1.78
N VAL A 107 -6.97 -16.37 1.88
CA VAL A 107 -7.34 -17.27 0.78
C VAL A 107 -8.62 -18.00 1.15
N HIS A 108 -9.65 -17.82 0.34
CA HIS A 108 -10.95 -18.44 0.52
C HIS A 108 -10.89 -19.94 0.26
N GLU A 109 -11.63 -20.75 1.03
CA GLU A 109 -11.66 -22.22 0.95
C GLU A 109 -11.99 -22.76 -0.45
N SER A 110 -12.67 -21.95 -1.28
CA SER A 110 -12.99 -22.31 -2.66
C SER A 110 -11.76 -22.40 -3.59
N LEU A 111 -10.66 -21.69 -3.29
CA LEU A 111 -9.45 -21.74 -4.12
C LEU A 111 -8.63 -22.98 -3.78
N GLN A 112 -8.42 -23.87 -4.74
CA GLN A 112 -7.78 -25.15 -4.52
C GLN A 112 -6.26 -25.04 -4.67
N ASN A 113 -5.80 -24.45 -5.77
CA ASN A 113 -4.37 -24.38 -6.08
C ASN A 113 -3.78 -23.02 -5.71
N VAL A 114 -3.37 -22.86 -4.45
CA VAL A 114 -2.70 -21.64 -3.97
C VAL A 114 -1.38 -21.99 -3.30
N GLN A 115 -0.30 -21.46 -3.85
CA GLN A 115 1.06 -21.79 -3.43
C GLN A 115 1.90 -20.52 -3.30
N LEU A 116 2.83 -20.54 -2.34
CA LEU A 116 3.81 -19.49 -2.13
C LEU A 116 5.19 -19.97 -2.58
N TYR A 117 5.91 -19.13 -3.30
CA TYR A 117 7.25 -19.43 -3.76
C TYR A 117 8.27 -19.26 -2.64
N ASP A 118 9.18 -20.22 -2.53
CA ASP A 118 10.38 -20.10 -1.72
C ASP A 118 11.56 -19.72 -2.63
N PHE A 119 12.03 -18.48 -2.52
CA PHE A 119 13.14 -17.89 -3.26
C PHE A 119 14.51 -18.54 -2.98
N LYS A 120 14.65 -19.34 -1.91
CA LYS A 120 15.90 -20.06 -1.64
C LYS A 120 15.93 -21.40 -2.35
N THR A 121 14.84 -22.17 -2.26
CA THR A 121 14.70 -23.50 -2.85
C THR A 121 14.20 -23.46 -4.29
N CYS A 122 13.72 -22.29 -4.75
CA CYS A 122 13.12 -22.06 -6.05
C CYS A 122 11.89 -22.95 -6.32
N ARG A 123 11.06 -23.19 -5.30
CA ARG A 123 9.88 -24.08 -5.38
C ARG A 123 8.63 -23.42 -4.83
N PHE A 124 7.49 -23.81 -5.38
CA PHE A 124 6.18 -23.46 -4.84
C PHE A 124 5.76 -24.45 -3.76
N ASN A 125 5.33 -23.93 -2.61
CA ASN A 125 4.83 -24.69 -1.48
C ASN A 125 3.35 -24.36 -1.24
N THR A 126 2.53 -25.39 -1.05
CA THR A 126 1.11 -25.21 -0.74
C THR A 126 0.94 -24.52 0.61
N ILE A 127 0.03 -23.56 0.66
CA ILE A 127 -0.30 -22.84 1.89
C ILE A 127 -1.32 -23.65 2.67
N GLN A 128 -1.09 -23.81 3.98
CA GLN A 128 -1.95 -24.58 4.85
C GLN A 128 -2.27 -23.78 6.12
N GLY A 129 -3.55 -23.73 6.46
CA GLY A 129 -4.04 -23.07 7.67
C GLY A 129 -3.65 -21.59 7.79
N LYS A 130 -3.75 -21.08 9.01
CA LYS A 130 -3.41 -19.71 9.38
C LYS A 130 -1.95 -19.65 9.83
N GLN A 131 -1.13 -18.83 9.16
CA GLN A 131 0.31 -18.75 9.38
C GLN A 131 0.74 -17.33 9.70
N PHE A 132 1.43 -17.17 10.83
CA PHE A 132 2.09 -15.93 11.21
C PHE A 132 3.59 -16.05 10.90
N VAL A 133 4.07 -15.17 10.05
CA VAL A 133 5.47 -15.11 9.61
C VAL A 133 6.10 -13.86 10.20
N ASN A 134 6.83 -14.05 11.31
CA ASN A 134 7.73 -13.01 11.78
C ASN A 134 8.90 -12.88 10.78
N LEU A 135 9.10 -11.68 10.25
CA LEU A 135 10.08 -11.39 9.20
C LEU A 135 11.54 -11.59 9.64
N ILE A 136 11.81 -11.93 10.89
CA ILE A 136 13.15 -12.30 11.36
C ILE A 136 13.54 -13.73 10.93
N ASN A 137 12.58 -14.66 10.87
CA ASN A 137 12.86 -16.10 10.97
C ASN A 137 12.70 -16.92 9.67
N LYS A 138 12.11 -16.37 8.60
CA LYS A 138 11.83 -17.11 7.35
C LYS A 138 12.15 -16.32 6.07
N LYS A 139 13.41 -15.92 5.90
CA LYS A 139 13.93 -15.14 4.75
C LYS A 139 13.79 -15.79 3.36
N THR A 140 13.13 -16.94 3.24
CA THR A 140 13.08 -17.70 1.99
C THR A 140 11.79 -17.47 1.21
N ILE A 141 10.67 -17.18 1.87
CA ILE A 141 9.35 -17.09 1.21
C ILE A 141 8.89 -15.64 0.92
N TYR A 142 9.74 -14.67 1.22
CA TYR A 142 9.58 -13.27 0.89
C TYR A 142 10.96 -12.66 0.63
N GLU A 143 10.98 -11.51 -0.03
CA GLU A 143 12.16 -10.65 -0.09
C GLU A 143 11.82 -9.26 0.40
N LYS A 144 12.61 -8.76 1.36
CA LYS A 144 12.44 -7.44 1.94
C LYS A 144 13.76 -6.67 1.81
N ALA A 145 13.67 -5.40 1.45
CA ALA A 145 14.82 -4.51 1.56
C ALA A 145 14.39 -3.09 1.94
N LYS A 146 15.15 -2.50 2.84
CA LYS A 146 15.14 -1.07 3.12
C LYS A 146 15.89 -0.31 2.02
N PHE A 147 15.43 0.87 1.65
CA PHE A 147 16.17 1.69 0.68
C PHE A 147 17.46 2.26 1.29
N PRO A 148 18.55 2.35 0.50
CA PRO A 148 19.80 2.96 0.94
C PRO A 148 19.62 4.39 1.45
N GLN A 149 20.35 4.79 2.49
CA GLN A 149 20.21 6.13 3.09
C GLN A 149 20.52 7.26 2.11
N ASN A 150 21.48 7.06 1.20
CA ASN A 150 21.82 8.03 0.15
C ASN A 150 20.69 8.24 -0.88
N PHE A 151 19.64 7.44 -0.84
CA PHE A 151 18.45 7.64 -1.66
C PHE A 151 17.57 8.78 -1.13
N PHE A 152 17.73 9.19 0.13
CA PHE A 152 16.98 10.25 0.76
C PHE A 152 17.89 11.20 1.56
N PRO A 153 18.68 12.04 0.86
CA PRO A 153 19.64 12.92 1.51
C PRO A 153 18.95 13.95 2.41
N GLY A 154 19.60 14.30 3.53
CA GLY A 154 19.08 15.27 4.50
C GLY A 154 18.13 14.68 5.55
N THR A 155 17.83 13.39 5.46
CA THR A 155 17.11 12.63 6.50
C THR A 155 18.11 11.77 7.26
N VAL A 156 18.00 11.68 8.58
CA VAL A 156 18.91 10.90 9.43
C VAL A 156 18.59 9.40 9.36
N TRP A 157 17.30 9.08 9.28
CA TRP A 157 16.82 7.71 9.26
C TRP A 157 15.46 7.60 8.57
N SER A 158 15.20 6.48 7.90
CA SER A 158 13.90 6.20 7.31
C SER A 158 13.52 4.74 7.51
N ARG A 159 12.24 4.42 7.25
CA ARG A 159 11.69 3.05 7.23
C ARG A 159 11.23 2.67 5.81
N LYS A 160 11.68 3.40 4.79
CA LYS A 160 11.17 3.25 3.42
C LYS A 160 11.83 2.06 2.73
N GLY A 161 11.07 1.28 1.97
CA GLY A 161 11.55 0.03 1.40
C GLY A 161 10.49 -0.71 0.59
N PHE A 162 10.73 -2.00 0.37
CA PHE A 162 9.75 -2.90 -0.24
C PHE A 162 9.72 -4.28 0.42
N LEU A 163 8.61 -5.00 0.22
CA LEU A 163 8.44 -6.42 0.55
C LEU A 163 7.75 -7.14 -0.61
N ARG A 164 8.44 -8.11 -1.23
CA ARG A 164 7.96 -8.94 -2.35
C ARG A 164 7.62 -10.35 -1.89
N THR A 165 6.54 -10.89 -2.42
CA THR A 165 6.18 -12.31 -2.37
C THR A 165 5.80 -12.80 -3.77
N ARG A 166 5.97 -14.09 -4.05
CA ARG A 166 5.61 -14.70 -5.33
C ARG A 166 4.60 -15.81 -5.13
N TRP A 167 3.52 -15.74 -5.90
CA TRP A 167 2.34 -16.58 -5.74
C TRP A 167 2.08 -17.39 -6.99
N ASN A 168 1.54 -18.59 -6.80
CA ASN A 168 0.81 -19.34 -7.82
C ASN A 168 -0.65 -19.45 -7.36
N VAL A 169 -1.57 -18.83 -8.09
CA VAL A 169 -3.01 -18.86 -7.78
C VAL A 169 -3.76 -19.43 -8.97
N GLU A 170 -4.32 -20.62 -8.81
CA GLU A 170 -5.03 -21.36 -9.86
C GLU A 170 -4.20 -21.42 -11.16
N ASN A 171 -2.93 -21.82 -11.04
CA ASN A 171 -1.94 -21.93 -12.13
C ASN A 171 -1.54 -20.59 -12.78
N ARG A 172 -1.65 -19.47 -12.06
CA ARG A 172 -1.17 -18.16 -12.49
C ARG A 172 -0.09 -17.68 -11.55
N ILE A 173 1.10 -17.45 -12.10
CA ILE A 173 2.24 -17.00 -11.31
C ILE A 173 2.36 -15.48 -11.41
N PHE A 174 2.49 -14.81 -10.27
CA PHE A 174 2.72 -13.37 -10.20
C PHE A 174 3.40 -12.97 -8.89
N ASP A 175 4.05 -11.82 -8.92
CA ASP A 175 4.65 -11.17 -7.76
C ASP A 175 3.70 -10.10 -7.21
N LEU A 176 3.60 -10.06 -5.88
CA LEU A 176 2.97 -8.97 -5.13
C LEU A 176 4.07 -8.23 -4.35
N ALA A 177 4.21 -6.93 -4.59
CA ALA A 177 5.20 -6.09 -3.95
C ALA A 177 4.56 -4.94 -3.17
N ASN A 178 4.81 -4.91 -1.85
CA ASN A 178 4.49 -3.80 -0.97
C ASN A 178 5.58 -2.74 -1.11
N ILE A 179 5.20 -1.50 -1.41
CA ILE A 179 6.12 -0.39 -1.66
C ILE A 179 5.86 0.73 -0.66
N HIS A 180 6.93 1.30 -0.10
CA HIS A 180 6.83 2.50 0.71
C HIS A 180 7.97 3.45 0.36
N LEU A 181 7.66 4.52 -0.40
CA LEU A 181 8.66 5.47 -0.88
C LEU A 181 8.80 6.70 0.03
N PHE A 182 9.73 7.60 -0.31
CA PHE A 182 10.06 8.78 0.49
C PHE A 182 8.97 9.87 0.42
N HIS A 183 8.71 10.47 1.58
CA HIS A 183 7.76 11.57 1.75
C HIS A 183 8.41 12.94 1.47
N ASP A 184 7.59 13.96 1.29
CA ASP A 184 8.06 15.35 1.23
C ASP A 184 8.25 15.91 2.64
N ALA A 185 9.47 16.35 2.97
CA ALA A 185 9.76 16.93 4.27
C ALA A 185 9.27 18.38 4.42
N SER A 186 9.13 19.12 3.30
CA SER A 186 8.79 20.54 3.28
C SER A 186 7.91 20.91 2.09
N ASN A 187 6.75 21.54 2.34
CA ASN A 187 5.90 22.09 1.26
C ASN A 187 6.64 23.22 0.51
N MET A 188 7.45 23.99 1.24
CA MET A 188 8.25 25.10 0.68
C MET A 188 9.23 24.60 -0.37
N VAL A 189 9.94 23.49 -0.10
CA VAL A 189 10.86 22.89 -1.07
C VAL A 189 10.09 22.23 -2.23
N ALA A 190 8.95 21.60 -1.93
CA ALA A 190 8.15 20.93 -2.95
C ALA A 190 7.54 21.89 -3.99
N MET A 191 7.23 23.13 -3.60
CA MET A 191 6.61 24.13 -4.48
C MET A 191 7.61 24.88 -5.38
N GLU A 192 8.91 24.87 -5.07
CA GLU A 192 9.91 25.67 -5.80
C GLU A 192 10.02 25.28 -7.29
N THR A 193 9.89 23.98 -7.58
CA THR A 193 10.00 23.46 -8.94
C THR A 193 9.34 22.09 -9.03
N PHE A 194 8.84 21.76 -10.23
CA PHE A 194 8.48 20.39 -10.58
C PHE A 194 9.38 19.82 -11.70
N PRO A 195 9.90 18.58 -11.58
CA PRO A 195 9.83 17.70 -10.41
C PRO A 195 10.68 18.21 -9.24
N SER A 196 10.13 18.16 -8.03
CA SER A 196 10.85 18.53 -6.81
C SER A 196 12.00 17.56 -6.50
N PRO A 197 12.93 17.90 -5.60
CA PRO A 197 13.94 16.94 -5.12
C PRO A 197 13.31 15.64 -4.60
N TYR A 198 12.17 15.71 -3.91
CA TYR A 198 11.46 14.55 -3.37
C TYR A 198 10.91 13.63 -4.47
N CYS A 199 10.35 14.20 -5.55
CA CYS A 199 9.94 13.43 -6.73
C CYS A 199 11.12 12.64 -7.32
N LYS A 200 12.32 13.26 -7.37
CA LYS A 200 13.54 12.59 -7.88
C LYS A 200 13.97 11.43 -6.98
N TYR A 201 13.83 11.56 -5.66
CA TYR A 201 14.15 10.49 -4.71
C TYR A 201 13.21 9.30 -4.87
N ARG A 202 11.89 9.55 -4.97
CA ARG A 202 10.89 8.51 -5.24
C ARG A 202 11.12 7.81 -6.58
N LYS A 203 11.38 8.59 -7.64
CA LYS A 203 11.71 8.04 -8.96
C LYS A 203 12.89 7.08 -8.88
N ARG A 204 14.01 7.51 -8.28
CA ARG A 204 15.21 6.68 -8.11
C ARG A 204 14.92 5.39 -7.32
N ALA A 205 14.13 5.48 -6.25
CA ALA A 205 13.77 4.32 -5.44
C ALA A 205 12.89 3.33 -6.22
N LEU A 206 11.88 3.80 -6.95
CA LEU A 206 11.03 2.92 -7.75
C LEU A 206 11.80 2.30 -8.93
N GLU A 207 12.65 3.07 -9.62
CA GLU A 207 13.56 2.55 -10.64
C GLU A 207 14.47 1.45 -10.08
N HIS A 208 14.99 1.63 -8.86
CA HIS A 208 15.79 0.62 -8.19
C HIS A 208 15.01 -0.68 -7.94
N VAL A 209 13.76 -0.60 -7.49
CA VAL A 209 12.89 -1.78 -7.31
C VAL A 209 12.67 -2.51 -8.63
N LEU A 210 12.25 -1.78 -9.67
CA LEU A 210 11.99 -2.35 -11.00
C LEU A 210 13.24 -2.99 -11.60
N GLN A 211 14.39 -2.31 -11.50
CA GLN A 211 15.67 -2.85 -11.96
C GLN A 211 16.06 -4.10 -11.18
N ARG A 212 15.92 -4.09 -9.86
CA ARG A 212 16.24 -5.24 -9.01
C ARG A 212 15.42 -6.46 -9.38
N PHE A 213 14.11 -6.30 -9.61
CA PHE A 213 13.26 -7.43 -9.99
C PHE A 213 13.51 -7.88 -11.43
N SER A 214 13.76 -6.96 -12.36
CA SER A 214 14.02 -7.32 -13.77
C SER A 214 15.35 -8.04 -14.01
N LYS A 215 16.37 -7.72 -13.20
CA LYS A 215 17.73 -8.29 -13.25
C LYS A 215 17.95 -9.37 -12.19
N ASP A 216 16.86 -9.89 -11.64
CA ASP A 216 16.90 -10.91 -10.61
C ASP A 216 17.41 -12.23 -11.20
N LYS A 217 17.94 -13.09 -10.33
CA LYS A 217 18.30 -14.49 -10.68
C LYS A 217 17.06 -15.36 -10.86
N HIS A 218 15.90 -14.92 -10.35
CA HIS A 218 14.62 -15.58 -10.49
C HIS A 218 13.90 -15.18 -11.77
N ASP A 219 13.05 -16.05 -12.31
CA ASP A 219 12.27 -15.75 -13.50
C ASP A 219 11.45 -14.47 -13.34
N ASN A 220 11.36 -13.68 -14.41
CA ASN A 220 10.48 -12.52 -14.46
C ASN A 220 9.02 -13.00 -14.60
N VAL A 221 8.16 -12.56 -13.69
CA VAL A 221 6.73 -12.90 -13.68
C VAL A 221 5.89 -11.61 -13.68
N PRO A 222 4.60 -11.68 -14.03
CA PRO A 222 3.66 -10.57 -13.82
C PRO A 222 3.80 -9.94 -12.43
N LEU A 223 3.85 -8.61 -12.34
CA LEU A 223 4.16 -7.88 -11.11
C LEU A 223 3.05 -6.90 -10.77
N PHE A 224 2.47 -7.04 -9.59
CA PHE A 224 1.58 -6.05 -8.97
C PHE A 224 2.36 -5.33 -7.88
N LEU A 225 2.49 -4.00 -7.99
CA LEU A 225 3.12 -3.15 -6.99
C LEU A 225 2.04 -2.28 -6.35
N PHE A 226 1.89 -2.34 -5.04
CA PHE A 226 0.93 -1.51 -4.34
C PHE A 226 1.41 -1.14 -2.96
N GLY A 227 1.10 0.08 -2.54
CA GLY A 227 1.71 0.67 -1.37
C GLY A 227 1.49 2.16 -1.27
N ASP A 228 2.14 2.77 -0.27
CA ASP A 228 2.31 4.22 -0.17
C ASP A 228 3.52 4.64 -1.02
N PHE A 229 3.23 5.00 -2.28
CA PHE A 229 4.24 5.53 -3.20
C PHE A 229 4.65 6.96 -2.82
N ASN A 230 3.93 7.63 -1.92
CA ASN A 230 4.13 9.03 -1.58
C ASN A 230 4.19 9.96 -2.80
N PHE A 231 3.66 9.56 -3.97
CA PHE A 231 3.59 10.42 -5.14
C PHE A 231 2.81 11.66 -4.80
N ARG A 232 3.40 12.83 -5.12
CA ARG A 232 2.81 14.12 -4.86
C ARG A 232 2.44 14.80 -6.17
N LEU A 233 1.53 15.74 -6.07
CA LEU A 233 1.19 16.60 -7.19
C LEU A 233 2.36 17.54 -7.51
N ASP A 234 2.32 18.10 -8.71
CA ASP A 234 3.03 19.33 -9.04
C ASP A 234 2.52 20.49 -8.17
N SER A 235 3.05 20.58 -6.95
CA SER A 235 2.67 21.57 -5.94
C SER A 235 2.80 23.00 -6.45
N GLN A 236 3.80 23.26 -7.30
CA GLN A 236 3.98 24.57 -7.93
C GLN A 236 2.77 24.92 -8.79
N GLY A 237 2.39 24.02 -9.72
CA GLY A 237 1.25 24.22 -10.60
C GLY A 237 -0.09 24.27 -9.85
N VAL A 238 -0.26 23.45 -8.81
CA VAL A 238 -1.46 23.47 -7.96
C VAL A 238 -1.59 24.83 -7.26
N ILE A 239 -0.52 25.30 -6.62
CA ILE A 239 -0.52 26.59 -5.92
C ILE A 239 -0.81 27.73 -6.90
N GLN A 240 -0.14 27.78 -8.06
CA GLN A 240 -0.39 28.79 -9.09
C GLN A 240 -1.87 28.82 -9.53
N THR A 241 -2.50 27.65 -9.65
CA THR A 241 -3.92 27.54 -10.05
C THR A 241 -4.86 28.01 -8.94
N LEU A 242 -4.52 27.74 -7.67
CA LEU A 242 -5.32 28.16 -6.52
C LEU A 242 -5.25 29.67 -6.29
N VAL A 243 -4.06 30.24 -6.41
CA VAL A 243 -3.81 31.63 -6.03
C VAL A 243 -4.09 32.63 -7.16
N ALA A 244 -4.18 32.21 -8.42
CA ALA A 244 -4.53 33.07 -9.56
C ALA A 244 -3.80 34.43 -9.53
N GLU A 245 -4.53 35.56 -9.45
CA GLU A 245 -3.99 36.92 -9.41
C GLU A 245 -3.55 37.38 -8.01
N ALA A 246 -3.64 36.53 -6.98
CA ALA A 246 -3.30 36.87 -5.60
C ALA A 246 -1.85 37.33 -5.44
N THR A 247 -1.64 38.27 -4.52
CA THR A 247 -0.31 38.79 -4.20
C THR A 247 0.32 37.98 -3.07
N PRO A 248 1.57 37.49 -3.21
CA PRO A 248 2.28 36.80 -2.15
C PRO A 248 2.92 37.78 -1.15
N GLU A 249 2.71 37.51 0.14
CA GLU A 249 3.43 38.13 1.25
C GLU A 249 4.38 37.11 1.89
N TYR A 250 5.63 37.51 2.10
CA TYR A 250 6.70 36.64 2.61
C TYR A 250 7.06 37.00 4.05
N THR A 251 6.95 36.03 4.95
CA THR A 251 7.54 36.12 6.29
C THR A 251 8.92 35.47 6.26
N LYS A 252 9.91 36.16 6.85
CA LYS A 252 11.30 35.68 6.91
C LYS A 252 11.78 35.59 8.36
N GLU A 253 12.49 34.52 8.66
CA GLU A 253 13.26 34.32 9.89
C GLU A 253 14.71 34.04 9.47
N ASP A 254 15.69 34.71 10.08
CA ASP A 254 17.12 34.56 9.75
C ASP A 254 17.44 34.63 8.24
N LYS A 255 16.70 35.48 7.51
CA LYS A 255 16.77 35.68 6.04
C LYS A 255 16.19 34.54 5.19
N GLU A 256 15.72 33.46 5.78
CA GLU A 256 15.00 32.38 5.10
C GLU A 256 13.49 32.63 5.12
N VAL A 257 12.80 32.28 4.03
CA VAL A 257 11.33 32.38 3.96
C VAL A 257 10.72 31.21 4.73
N THR A 258 10.00 31.50 5.82
CA THR A 258 9.34 30.48 6.65
C THR A 258 7.86 30.33 6.33
N ARG A 259 7.23 31.39 5.81
CA ARG A 259 5.81 31.42 5.44
C ARG A 259 5.56 32.28 4.20
N ILE A 260 4.63 31.82 3.37
CA ILE A 260 4.05 32.59 2.27
C ILE A 260 2.54 32.69 2.51
N THR A 261 2.00 33.90 2.47
CA THR A 261 0.57 34.16 2.56
C THR A 261 0.12 34.80 1.25
N TYR A 262 -0.78 34.17 0.51
CA TYR A 262 -1.38 34.73 -0.69
C TYR A 262 -2.68 35.44 -0.32
N LYS A 263 -2.82 36.71 -0.72
CA LYS A 263 -4.01 37.52 -0.47
C LYS A 263 -4.64 37.98 -1.76
N ASP A 264 -5.97 38.08 -1.75
CA ASP A 264 -6.74 38.61 -2.86
C ASP A 264 -6.35 40.08 -3.17
N CYS A 265 -6.45 40.44 -4.44
CA CYS A 265 -6.15 41.75 -4.99
C CYS A 265 -7.39 42.66 -5.08
N ASP A 266 -8.58 42.15 -4.74
CA ASP A 266 -9.86 42.85 -4.77
C ASP A 266 -10.06 43.92 -3.66
N GLY A 267 -9.03 44.16 -2.84
CA GLY A 267 -9.07 45.12 -1.73
C GLY A 267 -9.66 44.56 -0.43
N SER A 268 -10.20 43.34 -0.42
CA SER A 268 -10.70 42.66 0.79
C SER A 268 -9.56 42.20 1.72
N SER A 269 -8.34 42.07 1.20
CA SER A 269 -7.19 41.45 1.87
C SER A 269 -7.47 40.03 2.37
N LYS A 270 -8.45 39.34 1.78
CA LYS A 270 -8.79 37.95 2.13
C LYS A 270 -7.60 37.04 1.86
N VAL A 271 -7.25 36.21 2.83
CA VAL A 271 -6.19 35.19 2.68
C VAL A 271 -6.73 34.02 1.88
N ILE A 272 -6.11 33.72 0.74
CA ILE A 272 -6.48 32.62 -0.17
C ILE A 272 -5.70 31.35 0.17
N LEU A 273 -4.41 31.48 0.49
CA LEU A 273 -3.53 30.34 0.81
C LEU A 273 -2.46 30.74 1.83
N ILE A 274 -2.26 29.90 2.84
CA ILE A 274 -1.09 29.93 3.74
C ILE A 274 -0.24 28.70 3.45
N LEU A 275 1.04 28.94 3.15
CA LEU A 275 2.05 27.91 2.92
C LEU A 275 3.19 28.06 3.93
N GLU A 276 3.49 26.98 4.64
CA GLU A 276 4.66 26.85 5.51
C GLU A 276 5.27 25.45 5.32
N LYS A 277 6.40 25.16 5.98
CA LYS A 277 7.08 23.85 5.89
C LYS A 277 6.14 22.66 6.08
N LYS A 278 5.18 22.72 7.02
CA LYS A 278 4.17 21.69 7.31
C LYS A 278 2.74 22.23 7.37
N ARG A 279 2.46 23.33 6.66
CA ARG A 279 1.14 23.94 6.56
C ARG A 279 0.79 24.20 5.10
N PHE A 280 -0.41 23.84 4.71
CA PHE A 280 -1.05 24.11 3.45
C PHE A 280 -2.53 24.32 3.74
N GLU A 281 -2.95 25.57 3.80
CA GLU A 281 -4.30 25.96 4.21
C GLU A 281 -4.87 26.93 3.20
N ILE A 282 -5.97 26.52 2.55
CA ILE A 282 -6.71 27.36 1.60
C ILE A 282 -8.01 27.87 2.20
N ASP A 283 -8.56 28.91 1.60
CA ASP A 283 -9.82 29.53 2.02
C ASP A 283 -11.07 28.67 1.73
N ASP A 284 -11.03 27.87 0.66
CA ASP A 284 -12.11 26.96 0.26
C ASP A 284 -11.61 25.49 0.15
N PRO A 285 -11.54 24.75 1.27
CA PRO A 285 -11.04 23.38 1.30
C PRO A 285 -11.89 22.39 0.49
N ASP A 286 -13.17 22.70 0.23
CA ASP A 286 -14.06 21.83 -0.56
C ASP A 286 -13.57 21.69 -2.00
N ARG A 287 -12.86 22.70 -2.55
CA ARG A 287 -12.20 22.57 -3.86
C ARG A 287 -11.20 21.42 -3.92
N LEU A 288 -10.61 21.00 -2.81
CA LEU A 288 -9.60 19.94 -2.80
C LEU A 288 -10.20 18.54 -2.82
N ILE A 289 -11.51 18.39 -2.58
CA ILE A 289 -12.18 17.09 -2.49
C ILE A 289 -13.40 16.97 -3.42
N GLY A 290 -14.07 18.09 -3.70
CA GLY A 290 -15.24 18.17 -4.56
C GLY A 290 -14.98 17.57 -5.94
N GLU A 291 -15.99 16.90 -6.48
CA GLU A 291 -15.90 16.16 -7.77
C GLU A 291 -14.71 15.19 -7.85
N ASN A 292 -14.38 14.51 -6.75
CA ASN A 292 -13.22 13.64 -6.62
C ASN A 292 -11.89 14.35 -6.93
N ALA A 293 -11.86 15.68 -6.78
CA ALA A 293 -10.73 16.54 -7.09
C ALA A 293 -10.18 16.32 -8.51
N LYS A 294 -11.04 16.05 -9.50
CA LYS A 294 -10.64 15.76 -10.89
C LYS A 294 -9.73 16.83 -11.50
N TRP A 295 -9.88 18.10 -11.11
CA TRP A 295 -9.04 19.19 -11.56
C TRP A 295 -7.56 19.07 -11.10
N LEU A 296 -7.27 18.26 -10.07
CA LEU A 296 -5.91 17.97 -9.60
C LEU A 296 -5.19 16.92 -10.46
N LEU A 297 -5.91 16.08 -11.21
CA LEU A 297 -5.33 14.97 -11.99
C LEU A 297 -4.22 15.40 -12.98
N PRO A 298 -4.32 16.54 -13.70
CA PRO A 298 -3.24 17.01 -14.57
C PRO A 298 -1.91 17.29 -13.85
N PHE A 299 -1.96 17.54 -12.53
CA PHE A 299 -0.79 17.79 -11.68
C PHE A 299 -0.19 16.51 -11.09
N ASP A 300 -0.89 15.36 -11.15
CA ASP A 300 -0.33 14.04 -10.80
C ASP A 300 0.56 13.52 -11.93
N LYS A 301 1.83 13.93 -11.90
CA LYS A 301 2.76 13.75 -13.03
C LYS A 301 3.85 12.71 -12.76
N GLU A 302 4.05 12.24 -11.52
CA GLU A 302 5.17 11.35 -11.17
C GLU A 302 5.12 9.99 -11.90
N MET A 303 3.92 9.44 -12.09
CA MET A 303 3.73 8.17 -12.80
C MET A 303 4.10 8.23 -14.30
N LYS A 304 4.14 9.43 -14.91
CA LYS A 304 4.36 9.59 -16.36
C LYS A 304 5.66 8.98 -16.85
N CYS A 305 6.71 8.96 -16.03
CA CYS A 305 7.99 8.36 -16.42
C CYS A 305 8.01 6.82 -16.39
N PHE A 306 6.96 6.18 -15.87
CA PHE A 306 6.86 4.73 -15.73
C PHE A 306 5.82 4.08 -16.66
N THR A 307 5.06 4.85 -17.44
CA THR A 307 3.95 4.35 -18.29
C THR A 307 4.38 3.32 -19.34
N ASN A 308 5.66 3.31 -19.73
CA ASN A 308 6.20 2.29 -20.63
C ASN A 308 6.33 0.91 -19.97
N GLN A 309 6.43 0.85 -18.64
CA GLN A 309 6.69 -0.36 -17.85
C GLN A 309 5.49 -0.77 -17.00
N LEU A 310 4.79 0.23 -16.46
CA LEU A 310 3.70 0.08 -15.49
C LEU A 310 2.42 0.71 -16.01
N TYR A 311 1.31 0.14 -15.58
CA TYR A 311 -0.05 0.55 -15.84
C TYR A 311 -0.76 0.85 -14.54
N GLU A 312 -1.65 1.83 -14.54
CA GLU A 312 -2.55 2.13 -13.45
C GLU A 312 -3.96 2.34 -14.01
N TYR A 313 -4.98 1.88 -13.29
CA TYR A 313 -6.36 2.18 -13.65
C TYR A 313 -6.70 3.65 -13.37
N ASP A 314 -7.69 4.16 -14.11
CA ASP A 314 -8.22 5.50 -13.87
C ASP A 314 -8.76 5.61 -12.44
N ARG A 315 -8.49 6.75 -11.81
CA ARG A 315 -8.91 7.06 -10.44
C ARG A 315 -10.17 7.90 -10.51
N ASP A 316 -11.26 7.39 -9.95
CA ASP A 316 -12.49 8.14 -9.73
C ASP A 316 -12.80 8.24 -8.24
N PHE A 317 -11.80 8.69 -7.50
CA PHE A 317 -11.85 8.94 -6.07
C PHE A 317 -10.87 10.06 -5.70
N PRO A 318 -11.14 10.84 -4.65
CA PRO A 318 -10.30 11.97 -4.26
C PRO A 318 -8.91 11.52 -3.76
N PRO A 319 -7.94 12.45 -3.65
CA PRO A 319 -6.63 12.16 -3.07
C PRO A 319 -6.71 11.38 -1.76
N SER A 320 -5.86 10.35 -1.59
CA SER A 320 -5.94 9.44 -0.43
C SER A 320 -5.35 10.02 0.86
N TYR A 321 -4.70 11.19 0.79
CA TYR A 321 -3.97 11.85 1.89
C TYR A 321 -3.99 13.39 1.68
N PRO A 322 -4.00 14.24 2.73
CA PRO A 322 -3.95 13.92 4.18
C PRO A 322 -5.30 14.10 4.89
N TYR A 323 -6.08 13.05 5.11
CA TYR A 323 -7.38 13.16 5.78
C TYR A 323 -7.27 13.56 7.24
N SER A 324 -8.34 14.15 7.79
CA SER A 324 -8.47 14.38 9.22
C SER A 324 -8.33 13.09 10.01
N GLU A 325 -7.64 13.16 11.14
CA GLU A 325 -7.53 12.08 12.13
C GLU A 325 -8.64 12.20 13.21
N ASP A 326 -9.58 13.16 13.09
CA ASP A 326 -10.76 13.23 13.96
C ASP A 326 -11.79 12.14 13.56
N VAL A 327 -12.11 11.23 14.48
CA VAL A 327 -13.06 10.13 14.22
C VAL A 327 -14.48 10.59 13.87
N THR A 328 -14.83 11.84 14.18
CA THR A 328 -16.11 12.45 13.82
C THR A 328 -16.10 13.12 12.45
N ASP A 329 -14.92 13.29 11.84
CA ASP A 329 -14.72 13.89 10.52
C ASP A 329 -13.97 12.94 9.57
N GLY A 330 -14.75 12.16 8.81
CA GLY A 330 -14.20 11.25 7.81
C GLY A 330 -13.95 11.88 6.43
N ARG A 331 -14.22 13.19 6.24
CA ARG A 331 -14.26 13.81 4.90
C ARG A 331 -13.19 14.86 4.68
N SER A 332 -12.85 15.64 5.70
CA SER A 332 -11.97 16.80 5.50
C SER A 332 -10.51 16.39 5.38
N TYR A 333 -9.72 17.23 4.69
CA TYR A 333 -8.26 17.16 4.73
C TYR A 333 -7.69 17.98 5.88
N MET A 334 -6.63 17.47 6.50
CA MET A 334 -5.74 18.23 7.33
C MET A 334 -5.03 19.33 6.53
N LYS A 335 -4.70 20.42 7.21
CA LYS A 335 -4.01 21.58 6.63
C LYS A 335 -2.50 21.41 6.55
N THR A 336 -1.99 20.18 6.50
CA THR A 336 -0.55 19.90 6.66
C THR A 336 0.20 19.85 5.34
N ARG A 337 -0.44 19.31 4.30
CA ARG A 337 0.15 19.04 2.97
C ARG A 337 -0.84 19.35 1.86
N VAL A 338 -0.30 19.57 0.66
CA VAL A 338 -1.09 19.52 -0.58
C VAL A 338 -1.66 18.10 -0.71
N PRO A 339 -2.99 17.92 -0.88
CA PRO A 339 -3.57 16.60 -1.07
C PRO A 339 -2.99 15.87 -2.27
N ALA A 340 -2.77 14.56 -2.14
CA ALA A 340 -2.22 13.73 -3.21
C ALA A 340 -2.70 12.28 -3.18
N TRP A 341 -2.69 11.63 -4.34
CA TRP A 341 -2.83 10.17 -4.45
C TRP A 341 -1.48 9.51 -4.12
N CYS A 342 -1.18 9.43 -2.82
CA CYS A 342 0.03 8.80 -2.30
C CYS A 342 -0.03 7.26 -2.44
N ASP A 343 -1.19 6.70 -2.13
CA ASP A 343 -1.46 5.26 -2.17
C ASP A 343 -1.82 4.84 -3.60
N ARG A 344 -1.15 3.82 -4.14
CA ARG A 344 -1.31 3.41 -5.55
C ARG A 344 -1.30 1.90 -5.72
N ILE A 345 -1.98 1.41 -6.76
CA ILE A 345 -1.93 0.03 -7.23
C ILE A 345 -1.51 0.02 -8.70
N LEU A 346 -0.25 -0.34 -8.95
CA LEU A 346 0.40 -0.36 -10.26
C LEU A 346 0.61 -1.80 -10.74
N LEU A 347 0.44 -2.03 -12.04
CA LEU A 347 0.57 -3.33 -12.67
C LEU A 347 1.66 -3.28 -13.73
N SER A 348 2.55 -4.26 -13.80
CA SER A 348 3.32 -4.46 -15.02
C SER A 348 2.39 -4.80 -16.19
N LYS A 349 2.82 -4.59 -17.44
CA LYS A 349 2.04 -4.99 -18.62
C LYS A 349 1.60 -6.46 -18.58
N ALA A 350 2.47 -7.35 -18.06
CA ALA A 350 2.16 -8.76 -17.88
C ALA A 350 1.13 -9.01 -16.76
N ALA A 351 1.16 -8.24 -15.66
CA ALA A 351 0.11 -8.29 -14.63
C ALA A 351 -1.24 -7.78 -15.14
N LYS A 352 -1.24 -6.74 -15.97
CA LYS A 352 -2.47 -6.25 -16.62
C LYS A 352 -3.13 -7.33 -17.47
N ALA A 353 -2.35 -8.16 -18.16
CA ALA A 353 -2.86 -9.28 -18.95
C ALA A 353 -3.46 -10.41 -18.10
N LEU A 354 -3.14 -10.48 -16.80
CA LEU A 354 -3.80 -11.40 -15.87
C LEU A 354 -5.15 -10.88 -15.37
N VAL A 355 -5.51 -9.63 -15.66
CA VAL A 355 -6.82 -9.08 -15.27
C VAL A 355 -7.84 -9.38 -16.37
N LYS A 356 -8.87 -10.14 -16.02
CA LYS A 356 -10.01 -10.40 -16.91
C LYS A 356 -10.80 -9.10 -17.09
N GLU A 357 -10.92 -8.67 -18.32
CA GLU A 357 -11.81 -7.57 -18.71
C GLU A 357 -12.76 -8.00 -19.82
N ASP A 358 -14.06 -7.84 -19.56
CA ASP A 358 -15.13 -7.91 -20.56
C ASP A 358 -16.36 -7.11 -20.07
N LEU A 359 -17.48 -7.22 -20.79
CA LEU A 359 -18.72 -6.49 -20.46
C LEU A 359 -19.24 -6.76 -19.03
N TYR A 360 -18.92 -7.93 -18.46
CA TYR A 360 -19.42 -8.36 -17.15
C TYR A 360 -18.35 -8.34 -16.05
N ASN A 361 -17.07 -8.31 -16.44
CA ASN A 361 -15.94 -8.33 -15.53
C ASN A 361 -15.13 -7.05 -15.74
N LYS A 362 -15.45 -6.01 -14.98
CA LYS A 362 -14.65 -4.78 -14.93
C LYS A 362 -13.84 -4.74 -13.65
N ALA A 363 -12.59 -4.33 -13.73
CA ALA A 363 -11.82 -4.04 -12.54
C ALA A 363 -12.41 -2.80 -11.84
N MET A 364 -12.46 -2.83 -10.51
CA MET A 364 -12.88 -1.69 -9.70
C MET A 364 -11.69 -1.18 -8.90
N TYR A 365 -11.33 0.09 -9.11
CA TYR A 365 -10.26 0.77 -8.41
C TYR A 365 -10.87 1.91 -7.58
N SER A 366 -10.89 1.77 -6.26
CA SER A 366 -11.64 2.68 -5.37
C SER A 366 -11.07 2.71 -3.95
N VAL A 367 -11.74 3.45 -3.07
CA VAL A 367 -11.37 3.72 -1.68
C VAL A 367 -12.26 2.91 -0.71
N ILE A 368 -11.70 2.46 0.41
CA ILE A 368 -12.45 1.89 1.52
C ILE A 368 -12.75 3.00 2.54
N GLY A 369 -14.01 3.10 2.98
CA GLY A 369 -14.38 4.05 4.04
C GLY A 369 -14.29 5.52 3.60
N GLN A 370 -14.79 5.85 2.40
CA GLN A 370 -14.76 7.22 1.86
C GLN A 370 -15.30 8.27 2.87
N GLU A 371 -16.30 7.89 3.66
CA GLU A 371 -16.99 8.77 4.61
C GLU A 371 -16.57 8.56 6.07
N VAL A 372 -15.61 7.67 6.33
CA VAL A 372 -15.16 7.29 7.68
C VAL A 372 -13.73 7.76 7.90
N CYS A 373 -13.41 8.18 9.12
CA CYS A 373 -12.02 8.43 9.49
C CYS A 373 -11.25 7.10 9.49
N MET A 374 -10.31 6.94 8.56
CA MET A 374 -9.51 5.72 8.38
C MET A 374 -8.04 5.95 8.78
N GLY A 375 -7.74 7.09 9.41
CA GLY A 375 -6.41 7.67 9.54
C GLY A 375 -6.17 8.80 8.54
N ASP A 376 -4.97 9.38 8.56
CA ASP A 376 -4.57 10.43 7.62
C ASP A 376 -4.45 9.94 6.17
N HIS A 377 -4.37 8.62 5.99
CA HIS A 377 -4.51 7.94 4.71
C HIS A 377 -5.81 7.13 4.65
N LYS A 378 -6.50 7.17 3.51
CA LYS A 378 -7.60 6.23 3.23
C LYS A 378 -7.10 5.00 2.48
N PRO A 379 -7.43 3.77 2.91
CA PRO A 379 -7.10 2.57 2.16
C PRO A 379 -7.72 2.59 0.78
N ILE A 380 -6.96 2.15 -0.22
CA ILE A 380 -7.47 1.98 -1.58
C ILE A 380 -7.38 0.51 -2.00
N PHE A 381 -8.23 0.11 -2.93
CA PHE A 381 -8.28 -1.26 -3.41
C PHE A 381 -8.48 -1.35 -4.93
N LEU A 382 -7.95 -2.44 -5.49
CA LEU A 382 -8.24 -2.91 -6.84
C LEU A 382 -8.87 -4.30 -6.75
N SER A 383 -10.14 -4.40 -7.14
CA SER A 383 -10.88 -5.67 -7.21
C SER A 383 -11.06 -6.08 -8.66
N PHE A 384 -10.76 -7.34 -8.98
CA PHE A 384 -10.84 -7.86 -10.34
C PHE A 384 -10.94 -9.39 -10.35
N ARG A 385 -11.21 -9.97 -11.51
CA ARG A 385 -11.09 -11.42 -11.74
C ARG A 385 -9.82 -11.76 -12.51
N LEU A 386 -9.17 -12.87 -12.17
CA LEU A 386 -8.03 -13.37 -12.94
C LEU A 386 -8.49 -13.91 -14.30
N ALA A 387 -7.80 -13.53 -15.38
CA ALA A 387 -8.05 -14.04 -16.74
C ALA A 387 -7.89 -15.56 -16.80
N PRO A 388 -8.60 -16.31 -17.66
CA PRO A 388 -8.39 -17.76 -17.82
C PRO A 388 -6.92 -18.11 -17.99
N THR A 389 -6.49 -19.27 -17.50
CA THR A 389 -5.15 -19.79 -17.83
C THR A 389 -5.12 -19.96 -19.35
N GLN A 390 -4.18 -19.30 -20.02
CA GLN A 390 -3.89 -19.68 -21.40
C GLN A 390 -3.43 -21.12 -21.34
N GLY A 391 -4.16 -22.03 -21.98
CA GLY A 391 -3.86 -23.45 -21.96
C GLY A 391 -2.42 -23.68 -22.42
N MET A 392 -1.50 -23.81 -21.47
CA MET A 392 -0.25 -24.51 -21.72
C MET A 392 -0.68 -25.91 -22.16
N PRO A 393 -0.27 -26.41 -23.34
CA PRO A 393 -0.59 -27.77 -23.71
C PRO A 393 -0.10 -28.65 -22.57
N VAL A 394 -1.04 -29.33 -21.91
CA VAL A 394 -0.75 -30.39 -20.96
C VAL A 394 -0.11 -31.48 -21.81
N ASN A 395 1.20 -31.38 -22.00
CA ASN A 395 1.96 -32.48 -22.54
C ASN A 395 1.84 -33.59 -21.50
N HIS A 396 0.93 -34.52 -21.73
CA HIS A 396 0.93 -35.84 -21.11
C HIS A 396 2.20 -36.59 -21.53
N LYS A 397 3.34 -36.10 -21.08
CA LYS A 397 4.55 -36.89 -20.93
C LYS A 397 4.89 -36.85 -19.46
N ARG A 398 4.43 -37.90 -18.79
CA ARG A 398 4.91 -38.34 -17.49
C ARG A 398 6.44 -38.27 -17.48
N SER A 399 7.00 -37.28 -16.82
CA SER A 399 8.29 -37.46 -16.14
C SER A 399 7.95 -37.91 -14.72
N PRO A 400 8.48 -39.05 -14.24
CA PRO A 400 8.06 -39.63 -12.99
C PRO A 400 8.58 -38.75 -11.85
N ALA A 401 7.65 -38.11 -11.13
CA ALA A 401 7.95 -37.58 -9.82
C ALA A 401 8.26 -38.76 -8.90
N LEU A 402 9.54 -38.92 -8.57
CA LEU A 402 9.99 -39.73 -7.46
C LEU A 402 9.47 -39.08 -6.17
N THR A 403 8.32 -39.54 -5.69
CA THR A 403 7.91 -39.40 -4.30
C THR A 403 8.62 -40.45 -3.44
N PRO A 404 9.36 -40.08 -2.40
CA PRO A 404 9.52 -40.95 -1.24
C PRO A 404 8.39 -40.61 -0.26
N TYR A 405 7.36 -41.46 -0.24
CA TYR A 405 6.49 -41.58 0.92
C TYR A 405 7.33 -42.11 2.09
N TYR A 406 7.52 -41.32 3.14
CA TYR A 406 7.83 -41.84 4.46
C TYR A 406 6.56 -41.78 5.31
N LYS A 407 5.96 -42.96 5.49
CA LYS A 407 4.91 -43.20 6.46
C LYS A 407 5.63 -43.38 7.81
N VAL A 408 5.52 -42.41 8.71
CA VAL A 408 5.90 -42.59 10.12
C VAL A 408 4.66 -42.38 10.96
N SER A 409 4.25 -43.45 11.64
CA SER A 409 3.25 -43.49 12.68
C SER A 409 3.71 -42.67 13.89
N GLY A 410 2.88 -41.72 14.34
CA GLY A 410 3.09 -41.03 15.61
C GLY A 410 2.20 -39.80 15.73
N ALA A 411 1.30 -39.80 16.71
CA ALA A 411 0.44 -38.67 17.03
C ALA A 411 1.27 -37.42 17.36
N LEU A 412 0.93 -36.28 16.74
CA LEU A 412 1.44 -34.97 17.14
C LEU A 412 0.37 -34.26 17.95
N VAL A 413 0.64 -34.15 19.25
CA VAL A 413 -0.11 -33.35 20.22
C VAL A 413 0.23 -31.87 19.97
N TYR A 414 -0.82 -31.05 19.83
CA TYR A 414 -0.74 -29.60 19.76
C TYR A 414 -0.15 -29.04 21.08
N TYR A 415 0.91 -28.23 20.98
CA TYR A 415 1.32 -27.31 22.05
C TYR A 415 1.12 -25.87 21.56
N PRO A 416 0.23 -25.08 22.18
CA PRO A 416 0.19 -23.64 21.95
C PRO A 416 1.37 -23.01 22.71
N LEU A 417 2.35 -22.47 21.97
CA LEU A 417 3.39 -21.61 22.55
C LEU A 417 2.81 -20.21 22.73
N ILE A 418 2.16 -19.99 23.87
CA ILE A 418 1.94 -18.66 24.44
C ILE A 418 3.24 -18.29 25.17
N TYR A 419 4.03 -17.39 24.61
CA TYR A 419 5.11 -16.77 25.38
C TYR A 419 4.52 -15.67 26.26
N ARG A 420 4.47 -15.94 27.58
CA ARG A 420 4.37 -14.89 28.59
C ARG A 420 5.75 -14.24 28.72
N GLU A 421 5.77 -12.92 28.63
CA GLU A 421 6.89 -12.10 29.08
C GLU A 421 7.16 -12.37 30.56
N THR A 422 8.42 -12.58 30.90
CA THR A 422 8.91 -12.40 32.27
C THR A 422 9.95 -11.30 32.25
N SER A 423 9.56 -10.19 32.86
CA SER A 423 10.39 -9.10 33.37
C SER A 423 11.56 -9.61 34.21
N VAL A 424 12.76 -9.07 33.97
CA VAL A 424 13.68 -8.53 34.98
C VAL A 424 14.34 -7.29 34.40
#